data_AF-A0A816H4T4-F1
#
_entry.id   AF-A0A816H4T4-F1
#
_cell.length_a   1.000
_cell.length_b   1.000
_cell.length_c   1.000
_cell.angle_alpha   90.00
_cell.angle_beta   90.00
_cell.angle_gamma   90.00
#
_symmetry.space_group_name_H-M   'P 1'
#
loop_
_entity.id
_entity.type
_entity.pdbx_description
1 polymer ?
#
loop_
_entity_poly.entity_id
_entity_poly.type
_entity_poly.pdbx_seq_one_letter_code
_entity_poly.pdbx_strand_id
1 'polypeptide(L)'
;MPLDSISYVAQRASYFRRLDDLRANGVFIYYHDETWCNIGEEKRSRWINDKDEGRLKKSDGEGKRLTISAMINENDFHKESVDIFACDEDHSMNSTHFIHWIEKFASHLRLLHGPSVRIAIAIDNATWHNELIDEAKPPKRSWRNDQLQQWRKEHELKYDTTLKKGELLQIAFSHIPPKRYKTNAVASLFNVELVRLPIKHCV
;
A
#
# COMPACT_ATOMS: atom_id res chain seq x y z
N MET A 1 8.83 -26.41 10.52
CA MET A 1 8.28 -25.15 9.97
C MET A 1 7.01 -25.49 9.22
N PRO A 2 5.88 -24.80 9.44
CA PRO A 2 4.71 -25.02 8.60
C PRO A 2 5.06 -24.62 7.16
N LEU A 3 4.72 -25.49 6.20
CA LEU A 3 4.86 -25.19 4.78
C LEU A 3 3.97 -23.99 4.44
N ASP A 4 4.52 -23.03 3.67
CA ASP A 4 3.73 -21.94 3.10
C ASP A 4 2.55 -22.51 2.32
N SER A 5 1.39 -21.85 2.41
CA SER A 5 0.24 -22.20 1.58
C SER A 5 0.64 -22.17 0.10
N ILE A 6 0.23 -23.19 -0.66
CA ILE A 6 0.44 -23.28 -2.11
C ILE A 6 0.00 -22.00 -2.82
N SER A 7 -1.07 -21.35 -2.32
CA SER A 7 -1.54 -20.07 -2.82
C SER A 7 -0.49 -18.95 -2.70
N TYR A 8 0.22 -18.86 -1.57
CA TYR A 8 1.26 -17.84 -1.39
C TYR A 8 2.46 -18.10 -2.29
N VAL A 9 2.85 -19.36 -2.46
CA VAL A 9 3.93 -19.76 -3.39
C VAL A 9 3.57 -19.38 -4.83
N ALA A 10 2.33 -19.61 -5.25
CA ALA A 10 1.86 -19.25 -6.59
C ALA A 10 1.81 -17.72 -6.81
N GLN A 11 1.39 -16.95 -5.80
CA GLN A 11 1.40 -15.49 -5.87
C GLN A 11 2.82 -14.94 -5.96
N ARG A 12 3.76 -15.51 -5.19
CA ARG A 12 5.21 -15.22 -5.25
C ARG A 12 5.79 -15.43 -6.64
N ALA A 13 5.58 -16.61 -7.20
CA ALA A 13 6.05 -16.93 -8.54
C ALA A 13 5.44 -15.98 -9.59
N SER A 14 4.19 -15.55 -9.41
CA SER A 14 3.54 -14.63 -10.35
C SER A 14 4.09 -13.21 -10.22
N TYR A 15 4.37 -12.74 -9.00
CA TYR A 15 5.03 -11.47 -8.75
C TYR A 15 6.43 -11.41 -9.36
N PHE A 16 7.28 -12.42 -9.14
CA PHE A 16 8.62 -12.44 -9.70
C PHE A 16 8.60 -12.49 -11.23
N ARG A 17 7.74 -13.33 -11.83
CA ARG A 17 7.55 -13.31 -13.29
C ARG A 17 7.12 -11.94 -13.81
N ARG A 18 6.28 -11.21 -13.09
CA ARG A 18 5.89 -9.84 -13.46
C ARG A 18 7.08 -8.89 -13.39
N LEU A 19 7.87 -8.91 -12.32
CA LEU A 19 9.07 -8.08 -12.22
C LEU A 19 10.08 -8.39 -13.32
N ASP A 20 10.30 -9.67 -13.64
CA ASP A 20 11.23 -10.09 -14.68
C ASP A 20 10.77 -9.61 -16.07
N ASP A 21 9.46 -9.68 -16.35
CA ASP A 21 8.87 -9.10 -17.56
C ASP A 21 9.07 -7.58 -17.62
N LEU A 22 8.82 -6.85 -16.54
CA LEU A 22 9.04 -5.40 -16.49
C LEU A 22 10.50 -5.04 -16.76
N ARG A 23 11.44 -5.76 -16.14
CA ARG A 23 12.89 -5.58 -16.36
C ARG A 23 13.29 -5.88 -17.80
N ALA A 24 12.83 -7.00 -18.35
CA ALA A 24 13.12 -7.40 -19.73
C ALA A 24 12.60 -6.39 -20.76
N ASN A 25 11.51 -5.68 -20.44
CA ASN A 25 10.93 -4.64 -21.28
C ASN A 25 11.49 -3.22 -20.99
N GLY A 26 12.56 -3.10 -20.20
CA GLY A 26 13.20 -1.81 -19.90
C GLY A 26 12.32 -0.82 -19.14
N VAL A 27 11.37 -1.33 -18.33
CA VAL A 27 10.53 -0.48 -17.48
C VAL A 27 11.39 0.05 -16.33
N PHE A 28 11.31 1.35 -16.04
CA PHE A 28 11.94 1.93 -14.85
C PHE A 28 11.15 1.55 -13.61
N ILE A 29 11.75 0.74 -12.73
CA ILE A 29 11.09 0.23 -11.53
C ILE A 29 11.60 1.00 -10.31
N TYR A 30 10.65 1.57 -9.58
CA TYR A 30 10.86 2.10 -8.24
C TYR A 30 10.33 1.10 -7.21
N TYR A 31 10.98 1.02 -6.06
CA TYR A 31 10.58 0.22 -4.92
C TYR A 31 10.29 1.18 -3.78
N HIS A 32 9.10 1.09 -3.23
CA HIS A 32 8.64 1.89 -2.11
C HIS A 32 8.52 1.02 -0.87
N ASP A 33 8.91 1.59 0.27
CA ASP A 33 8.72 0.99 1.58
C ASP A 33 8.61 2.09 2.65
N GLU A 34 8.10 1.72 3.82
CA GLU A 34 8.05 2.56 5.00
C GLU A 34 8.88 1.99 6.13
N THR A 35 9.56 2.88 6.84
CA THR A 35 10.22 2.57 8.11
C THR A 35 9.83 3.60 9.16
N TRP A 36 10.15 3.34 10.41
CA TRP A 36 9.97 4.28 11.51
C TRP A 36 11.27 4.50 12.26
N CYS A 37 11.41 5.67 12.86
CA CYS A 37 12.37 5.91 13.92
C CYS A 37 11.65 6.52 15.14
N ASN A 38 12.08 6.12 16.33
CA ASN A 38 11.56 6.69 17.57
C ASN A 38 12.36 7.93 17.97
N ILE A 39 11.71 8.95 18.56
CA ILE A 39 12.42 10.11 19.13
C ILE A 39 13.49 9.68 20.16
N GLY A 40 13.26 8.56 20.85
CA GLY A 40 14.18 7.96 21.81
C GLY A 40 15.14 6.92 21.23
N GLU A 41 15.31 6.80 19.91
CA GLU A 41 16.31 5.89 19.35
C GLU A 41 17.74 6.41 19.55
N GLU A 42 18.61 5.56 20.10
CA GLU A 42 20.01 5.87 20.37
C GLU A 42 20.95 4.72 19.98
N LYS A 43 22.25 5.01 19.83
CA LYS A 43 23.26 4.01 19.44
C LYS A 43 23.40 2.94 20.51
N ARG A 44 23.34 1.67 20.08
CA ARG A 44 23.51 0.49 20.96
C ARG A 44 24.88 0.42 21.65
N SER A 45 25.93 0.80 20.94
CA SER A 45 27.32 0.81 21.45
C SER A 45 27.81 2.24 21.61
N ARG A 46 28.44 2.52 22.75
CA ARG A 46 28.92 3.85 23.13
C ARG A 46 30.30 3.72 23.77
N TRP A 47 31.15 4.72 23.53
CA TRP A 47 32.44 4.84 24.18
C TRP A 47 32.23 5.55 25.51
N ILE A 48 32.67 4.91 26.59
CA ILE A 48 32.74 5.50 27.93
C ILE A 48 34.22 5.69 28.27
N ASN A 49 34.56 6.75 29.00
CA ASN A 49 35.91 6.88 29.55
C ASN A 49 36.05 6.08 30.87
N ASP A 50 37.26 6.04 31.42
CA ASP A 50 37.57 5.34 32.68
C ASP A 50 36.84 5.92 33.92
N LYS A 51 36.16 7.06 33.75
CA LYS A 51 35.36 7.75 34.76
C LYS A 51 33.85 7.58 34.56
N ASP A 52 33.43 6.73 33.61
CA ASP A 52 32.03 6.50 33.22
C ASP A 52 31.32 7.78 32.70
N GLU A 53 32.11 8.74 32.24
CA GLU A 53 31.67 9.98 31.60
C GLU A 53 31.56 9.76 30.07
N GLY A 54 30.59 10.43 29.43
CA GLY A 54 30.19 10.17 28.04
C GLY A 54 28.76 9.59 27.91
N ARG A 55 28.04 9.45 29.03
CA ARG A 55 26.63 9.05 29.05
C ARG A 55 25.73 10.18 28.55
N LEU A 56 25.20 10.06 27.33
CA LEU A 56 23.91 10.69 27.02
C LEU A 56 22.82 9.93 27.78
N LYS A 57 21.82 10.67 28.27
CA LYS A 57 20.68 10.15 29.04
C LYS A 57 20.07 8.98 28.26
N LYS A 58 19.89 7.83 28.93
CA LYS A 58 19.21 6.67 28.34
C LYS A 58 17.78 7.13 27.98
N SER A 59 17.44 7.13 26.71
CA SER A 59 16.03 7.23 26.31
C SER A 59 15.43 5.85 26.49
N ASP A 60 14.21 5.78 27.03
CA ASP A 60 13.55 4.50 27.29
C ASP A 60 13.13 3.76 26.00
N GLY A 61 13.57 4.24 24.81
CA GLY A 61 13.11 3.79 23.50
C GLY A 61 11.66 4.18 23.21
N GLU A 62 10.95 4.74 24.20
CA GLU A 62 9.58 5.20 24.12
C GLU A 62 9.53 6.68 23.67
N GLY A 63 8.53 7.01 22.86
CA GLY A 63 8.33 8.35 22.35
C GLY A 63 7.50 8.34 21.07
N LYS A 64 7.13 9.53 20.57
CA LYS A 64 6.45 9.63 19.27
C LYS A 64 7.34 9.00 18.19
N ARG A 65 6.70 8.30 17.25
CA ARG A 65 7.37 7.74 16.07
C ARG A 65 7.38 8.77 14.95
N LEU A 66 8.47 8.82 14.22
CA LEU A 66 8.53 9.44 12.90
C LEU A 66 8.43 8.32 11.88
N THR A 67 7.47 8.41 10.97
CA THR A 67 7.41 7.51 9.81
C THR A 67 8.24 8.13 8.70
N ILE A 68 9.02 7.31 8.02
CA ILE A 68 9.82 7.65 6.86
C ILE A 68 9.34 6.77 5.72
N SER A 69 8.70 7.38 4.71
CA SER A 69 8.29 6.74 3.47
C SER A 69 9.21 7.21 2.35
N ALA A 70 9.72 6.29 1.53
CA ALA A 70 10.64 6.64 0.45
C ALA A 70 10.59 5.65 -0.71
N MET A 71 11.05 6.10 -1.87
CA MET A 71 11.34 5.24 -3.01
C MET A 71 12.83 5.11 -3.28
N ILE A 72 13.22 3.93 -3.72
CA ILE A 72 14.53 3.64 -4.29
C ILE A 72 14.36 3.06 -5.69
N ASN A 73 15.39 3.14 -6.52
CA ASN A 73 15.48 2.36 -7.75
C ASN A 73 16.84 1.66 -7.82
N GLU A 74 17.15 1.02 -8.95
CA GLU A 74 18.43 0.31 -9.14
C GLU A 74 19.67 1.21 -9.02
N ASN A 75 19.52 2.52 -9.20
CA ASN A 75 20.63 3.47 -9.22
C ASN A 75 20.86 4.15 -7.87
N ASP A 76 19.80 4.64 -7.21
CA ASP A 76 19.92 5.31 -5.90
C ASP A 76 18.54 5.48 -5.22
N PHE A 77 18.57 6.04 -4.00
CA PHE A 77 17.42 6.66 -3.35
C PHE A 77 16.87 7.81 -4.19
N HIS A 78 15.56 7.78 -4.41
CA HIS A 78 14.87 8.92 -4.98
C HIS A 78 14.53 9.92 -3.86
N LYS A 79 15.51 10.75 -3.48
CA LYS A 79 15.45 11.66 -2.33
C LYS A 79 14.22 12.56 -2.31
N GLU A 80 13.71 12.95 -3.47
CA GLU A 80 12.53 13.80 -3.57
C GLU A 80 11.25 13.10 -3.09
N SER A 81 11.21 11.76 -3.13
CA SER A 81 10.10 10.96 -2.60
C SER A 81 10.08 10.77 -1.09
N VAL A 82 11.14 11.20 -0.40
CA VAL A 82 11.23 11.05 1.05
C VAL A 82 10.16 11.91 1.70
N ASP A 83 9.29 11.24 2.44
CA ASP A 83 8.22 11.85 3.22
C ASP A 83 8.38 11.42 4.69
N ILE A 84 8.55 12.42 5.56
CA ILE A 84 8.81 12.24 6.99
C ILE A 84 7.72 12.96 7.76
N PHE A 85 6.96 12.21 8.56
CA PHE A 85 5.86 12.76 9.34
C PHE A 85 5.73 12.09 10.71
N ALA A 86 5.22 12.86 11.67
CA ALA A 86 4.98 12.37 13.03
C ALA A 86 3.72 11.51 13.10
N CYS A 87 3.84 10.47 13.91
CA CYS A 87 2.88 9.39 14.08
C CYS A 87 2.32 9.54 15.50
N ASP A 88 1.15 10.18 15.65
CA ASP A 88 0.58 10.47 16.97
C ASP A 88 -0.03 9.22 17.65
N GLU A 89 -0.35 8.18 16.88
CA GLU A 89 -0.85 6.86 17.33
C GLU A 89 -0.14 5.71 16.57
N ASP A 90 -0.32 4.46 17.01
CA ASP A 90 0.21 3.27 16.33
C ASP A 90 -0.27 3.21 14.86
N HIS A 91 0.67 3.21 13.91
CA HIS A 91 0.46 3.05 12.46
C HIS A 91 -0.25 4.23 11.75
N SER A 92 0.36 5.41 11.83
CA SER A 92 -0.09 6.70 11.27
C SER A 92 -0.32 6.81 9.76
N MET A 93 0.08 5.84 8.93
CA MET A 93 -0.19 5.93 7.49
C MET A 93 -1.66 5.58 7.25
N ASN A 94 -2.45 6.55 6.78
CA ASN A 94 -3.80 6.30 6.30
C ASN A 94 -3.86 6.35 4.77
N SER A 95 -4.88 5.73 4.19
CA SER A 95 -5.03 5.62 2.75
C SER A 95 -5.03 6.96 2.03
N THR A 96 -5.64 8.00 2.62
CA THR A 96 -5.71 9.35 2.01
C THR A 96 -4.33 9.94 1.82
N HIS A 97 -3.48 9.90 2.86
CA HIS A 97 -2.11 10.40 2.80
C HIS A 97 -1.32 9.66 1.73
N PHE A 98 -1.40 8.33 1.73
CA PHE A 98 -0.66 7.51 0.77
C PHE A 98 -1.12 7.72 -0.67
N ILE A 99 -2.43 7.86 -0.92
CA ILE A 99 -2.96 8.16 -2.26
C ILE A 99 -2.42 9.50 -2.76
N HIS A 100 -2.40 10.53 -1.92
CA HIS A 100 -1.87 11.84 -2.29
C HIS A 100 -0.35 11.78 -2.58
N TRP A 101 0.39 11.02 -1.75
CA TRP A 101 1.81 10.79 -1.95
C TRP A 101 2.07 10.09 -3.31
N ILE A 102 1.34 9.01 -3.63
CA ILE A 102 1.45 8.32 -4.92
C ILE A 102 1.11 9.25 -6.08
N GLU A 103 0.03 10.03 -5.99
CA GLU A 103 -0.36 10.97 -7.04
C GLU A 103 0.74 12.00 -7.32
N LYS A 104 1.26 12.63 -6.26
CA LYS A 104 2.36 13.59 -6.35
C LYS A 104 3.59 12.99 -7.02
N PHE A 105 4.01 11.81 -6.59
CA PHE A 105 5.24 11.21 -7.09
C PHE A 105 5.08 10.53 -8.45
N ALA A 106 3.91 9.96 -8.77
CA ALA A 106 3.64 9.48 -10.12
C ALA A 106 3.71 10.64 -11.14
N SER A 107 3.17 11.81 -10.78
CA SER A 107 3.30 13.04 -11.58
C SER A 107 4.76 13.49 -11.71
N HIS A 108 5.51 13.54 -10.60
CA HIS A 108 6.92 13.90 -10.62
C HIS A 108 7.76 12.94 -11.49
N LEU A 109 7.59 11.63 -11.32
CA LEU A 109 8.29 10.63 -12.11
C LEU A 109 7.96 10.75 -13.60
N ARG A 110 6.70 11.07 -13.94
CA ARG A 110 6.31 11.34 -15.33
C ARG A 110 7.00 12.58 -15.89
N LEU A 111 7.16 13.64 -15.11
CA LEU A 111 7.91 14.82 -15.52
C LEU A 111 9.41 14.52 -15.70
N LEU A 112 9.98 13.74 -14.77
CA LEU A 112 11.40 13.38 -14.78
C LEU A 112 11.80 12.53 -15.99
N HIS A 113 10.99 11.51 -16.30
CA HIS A 113 11.32 10.53 -17.36
C HIS A 113 10.69 10.86 -18.71
N GLY A 114 9.69 11.76 -18.75
CA GLY A 114 8.94 12.09 -19.95
C GLY A 114 7.87 11.04 -20.32
N PRO A 115 7.01 11.31 -21.32
CA PRO A 115 5.80 10.53 -21.59
C PRO A 115 6.03 9.14 -22.20
N SER A 116 7.18 8.92 -22.86
CA SER A 116 7.47 7.67 -23.57
C SER A 116 8.03 6.57 -22.67
N VAL A 117 8.53 6.92 -21.49
CA VAL A 117 9.14 5.96 -20.57
C VAL A 117 8.05 5.21 -19.81
N ARG A 118 8.17 3.89 -19.76
CA ARG A 118 7.34 3.05 -18.90
C ARG A 118 7.90 3.04 -17.49
N ILE A 119 7.03 3.27 -16.51
CA ILE A 119 7.42 3.41 -15.11
C ILE A 119 6.53 2.47 -14.28
N ALA A 120 7.13 1.76 -13.35
CA ALA A 120 6.41 0.95 -12.37
C ALA A 120 6.89 1.29 -10.95
N ILE A 121 5.98 1.23 -9.97
CA ILE A 121 6.29 1.34 -8.55
C ILE A 121 5.85 0.04 -7.89
N ALA A 122 6.81 -0.67 -7.30
CA ALA A 122 6.59 -1.82 -6.46
C ALA A 122 6.28 -1.36 -5.04
N ILE A 123 5.14 -1.80 -4.50
CA ILE A 123 4.66 -1.46 -3.15
C ILE A 123 4.26 -2.73 -2.40
N ASP A 124 4.35 -2.69 -1.08
CA ASP A 124 3.86 -3.78 -0.25
C ASP A 124 2.32 -3.93 -0.32
N ASN A 125 1.78 -4.90 0.42
CA ASN A 125 0.35 -5.17 0.43
C ASN A 125 -0.36 -4.67 1.70
N ALA A 126 0.12 -3.57 2.29
CA ALA A 126 -0.51 -2.97 3.47
C ALA A 126 -1.95 -2.53 3.22
N THR A 127 -2.76 -2.53 4.29
CA THR A 127 -4.20 -2.23 4.20
C THR A 127 -4.47 -0.83 3.63
N TRP A 128 -3.67 0.18 4.02
CA TRP A 128 -3.83 1.56 3.57
C TRP A 128 -3.45 1.76 2.09
N HIS A 129 -2.60 0.91 1.50
CA HIS A 129 -2.30 0.94 0.07
C HIS A 129 -3.48 0.44 -0.79
N ASN A 130 -4.42 -0.28 -0.17
CA ASN A 130 -5.45 -1.10 -0.80
C ASN A 130 -6.87 -0.54 -0.64
N GLU A 131 -7.03 0.79 -0.51
CA GLU A 131 -8.36 1.39 -0.53
C GLU A 131 -9.03 1.20 -1.91
N LEU A 132 -10.22 0.61 -1.89
CA LEU A 132 -11.01 0.36 -3.09
C LEU A 132 -11.70 1.64 -3.59
N ILE A 133 -11.81 1.78 -4.91
CA ILE A 133 -12.73 2.73 -5.52
C ILE A 133 -14.18 2.35 -5.17
N ASP A 134 -15.09 3.31 -5.21
CA ASP A 134 -16.46 3.11 -4.71
C ASP A 134 -17.19 1.99 -5.48
N GLU A 135 -16.98 1.90 -6.79
CA GLU A 135 -17.55 0.89 -7.69
C GLU A 135 -16.93 -0.50 -7.56
N ALA A 136 -15.89 -0.65 -6.73
CA ALA A 136 -15.26 -1.93 -6.43
C ALA A 136 -15.52 -2.38 -4.99
N LYS A 137 -16.24 -1.59 -4.18
CA LYS A 137 -16.51 -1.92 -2.77
C LYS A 137 -17.51 -3.08 -2.70
N PRO A 138 -17.17 -4.19 -2.00
CA PRO A 138 -18.10 -5.28 -1.83
C PRO A 138 -19.22 -4.90 -0.86
N PRO A 139 -20.38 -5.56 -0.95
CA PRO A 139 -21.47 -5.38 0.00
C PRO A 139 -21.06 -5.87 1.40
N LYS A 140 -21.52 -5.20 2.46
CA LYS A 140 -21.27 -5.63 3.85
C LYS A 140 -22.46 -6.42 4.39
N ARG A 141 -22.20 -7.48 5.15
CA ARG A 141 -23.26 -8.28 5.83
C ARG A 141 -24.12 -7.44 6.78
N SER A 142 -23.54 -6.39 7.35
CA SER A 142 -24.22 -5.46 8.25
C SER A 142 -25.18 -4.50 7.54
N TRP A 143 -25.11 -4.36 6.21
CA TRP A 143 -25.97 -3.43 5.47
C TRP A 143 -27.45 -3.74 5.63
N ARG A 144 -28.24 -2.67 5.63
CA ARG A 144 -29.71 -2.73 5.61
C ARG A 144 -30.21 -3.00 4.18
N ASN A 145 -31.50 -3.34 4.04
CA ASN A 145 -32.07 -3.69 2.73
C ASN A 145 -31.97 -2.56 1.71
N ASP A 146 -32.24 -1.32 2.14
CA ASP A 146 -32.09 -0.10 1.35
C ASP A 146 -30.65 0.09 0.83
N GLN A 147 -29.64 -0.15 1.67
CA GLN A 147 -28.23 -0.06 1.25
C GLN A 147 -27.87 -1.13 0.21
N LEU A 148 -28.39 -2.36 0.36
CA LEU A 148 -28.19 -3.44 -0.61
C LEU A 148 -28.90 -3.17 -1.94
N GLN A 149 -30.10 -2.57 -1.87
CA GLN A 149 -30.86 -2.14 -3.04
C GLN A 149 -30.13 -1.03 -3.81
N GLN A 150 -29.58 -0.05 -3.09
CA GLN A 150 -28.81 1.04 -3.69
C GLN A 150 -27.53 0.53 -4.35
N TRP A 151 -26.75 -0.31 -3.65
CA TRP A 151 -25.53 -0.91 -4.22
C TRP A 151 -25.82 -1.70 -5.50
N ARG A 152 -26.92 -2.46 -5.54
CA ARG A 152 -27.34 -3.17 -6.76
C ARG A 152 -27.71 -2.25 -7.90
N LYS A 153 -28.40 -1.15 -7.59
CA LYS A 153 -28.76 -0.13 -8.58
C LYS A 153 -27.49 0.47 -9.21
N GLU A 154 -26.49 0.75 -8.39
CA GLU A 154 -25.17 1.25 -8.84
C GLU A 154 -24.40 0.21 -9.69
N HIS A 155 -24.65 -1.08 -9.47
CA HIS A 155 -24.05 -2.19 -10.22
C HIS A 155 -24.96 -2.74 -11.33
N GLU A 156 -26.05 -2.03 -11.67
CA GLU A 156 -27.02 -2.39 -12.72
C GLU A 156 -27.63 -3.80 -12.58
N LEU A 157 -27.72 -4.33 -11.35
CA LEU A 157 -28.27 -5.66 -11.07
C LEU A 157 -29.79 -5.59 -10.89
N LYS A 158 -30.53 -6.27 -11.78
CA LYS A 158 -31.99 -6.43 -11.65
C LYS A 158 -32.33 -7.22 -10.39
N TYR A 159 -33.38 -6.82 -9.67
CA TYR A 159 -33.87 -7.55 -8.51
C TYR A 159 -35.37 -7.33 -8.27
N ASP A 160 -35.99 -8.32 -7.63
CA ASP A 160 -37.36 -8.22 -7.15
C ASP A 160 -37.39 -7.52 -5.79
N THR A 161 -38.25 -6.50 -5.65
CA THR A 161 -38.49 -5.76 -4.41
C THR A 161 -39.01 -6.61 -3.25
N THR A 162 -39.52 -7.81 -3.52
CA THR A 162 -40.01 -8.74 -2.49
C THR A 162 -38.89 -9.50 -1.76
N LEU A 163 -37.66 -9.52 -2.30
CA LEU A 163 -36.54 -10.28 -1.78
C LEU A 163 -36.15 -9.87 -0.35
N LYS A 164 -35.88 -10.86 0.48
CA LYS A 164 -35.41 -10.67 1.86
C LYS A 164 -33.90 -10.41 1.88
N LYS A 165 -33.42 -9.87 3.01
CA LYS A 165 -32.00 -9.52 3.22
C LYS A 165 -31.03 -10.64 2.85
N GLY A 166 -31.35 -11.89 3.22
CA GLY A 166 -30.51 -13.05 2.93
C GLY A 166 -30.32 -13.27 1.43
N GLU A 167 -31.42 -13.25 0.67
CA GLU A 167 -31.41 -13.37 -0.80
C GLU A 167 -30.71 -12.16 -1.44
N LEU A 168 -30.90 -10.97 -0.86
CA LEU A 168 -30.23 -9.76 -1.28
C LEU A 168 -28.70 -9.83 -1.08
N LEU A 169 -28.23 -10.43 0.01
CA LEU A 169 -26.80 -10.61 0.24
C LEU A 169 -26.20 -11.71 -0.65
N GLN A 170 -26.92 -12.82 -0.85
CA GLN A 170 -26.43 -13.95 -1.64
C GLN A 170 -26.11 -13.54 -3.08
N ILE A 171 -27.07 -12.91 -3.76
CA ILE A 171 -26.87 -12.43 -5.13
C ILE A 171 -25.82 -11.30 -5.17
N ALA A 172 -25.72 -10.44 -4.16
CA ALA A 172 -24.71 -9.39 -4.15
C ALA A 172 -23.29 -9.97 -4.01
N PHE A 173 -23.11 -11.01 -3.17
CA PHE A 173 -21.85 -11.72 -3.05
C PHE A 173 -21.49 -12.58 -4.27
N SER A 174 -22.47 -12.98 -5.09
CA SER A 174 -22.19 -13.66 -6.36
C SER A 174 -21.76 -12.72 -7.48
N HIS A 175 -21.88 -11.40 -7.29
CA HIS A 175 -21.55 -10.36 -8.28
C HIS A 175 -20.52 -9.37 -7.74
N ILE A 176 -19.61 -9.81 -6.86
CA ILE A 176 -18.56 -8.93 -6.33
C ILE A 176 -17.68 -8.46 -7.49
N PRO A 177 -17.54 -7.13 -7.71
CA PRO A 177 -16.69 -6.61 -8.77
C PRO A 177 -15.22 -6.96 -8.51
N PRO A 178 -14.38 -7.02 -9.56
CA PRO A 178 -12.95 -7.17 -9.37
C PRO A 178 -12.40 -5.99 -8.55
N LYS A 179 -11.42 -6.27 -7.68
CA LYS A 179 -10.79 -5.25 -6.85
C LYS A 179 -10.11 -4.21 -7.74
N ARG A 180 -10.47 -2.95 -7.54
CA ARG A 180 -9.86 -1.79 -8.17
C ARG A 180 -9.51 -0.78 -7.07
N TYR A 181 -8.26 -0.37 -7.02
CA TYR A 181 -7.73 0.45 -5.93
C TYR A 181 -7.59 1.91 -6.36
N LYS A 182 -7.86 2.82 -5.43
CA LYS A 182 -7.70 4.27 -5.65
C LYS A 182 -6.26 4.64 -6.01
N THR A 183 -5.29 4.04 -5.31
CA THR A 183 -3.84 4.18 -5.57
C THR A 183 -3.47 3.81 -7.01
N ASN A 184 -4.01 2.69 -7.52
CA ASN A 184 -3.82 2.29 -8.92
C ASN A 184 -4.46 3.28 -9.90
N ALA A 185 -5.65 3.81 -9.56
CA ALA A 185 -6.35 4.77 -10.40
C ALA A 185 -5.62 6.12 -10.49
N VAL A 186 -5.05 6.63 -9.40
CA VAL A 186 -4.30 7.90 -9.44
C VAL A 186 -2.94 7.74 -10.14
N ALA A 187 -2.24 6.62 -9.95
CA ALA A 187 -0.97 6.36 -10.62
C ALA A 187 -1.15 6.22 -12.15
N SER A 188 -2.24 5.60 -12.60
CA SER A 188 -2.50 5.39 -14.02
C SER A 188 -2.76 6.68 -14.80
N LEU A 189 -3.24 7.75 -14.14
CA LEU A 189 -3.37 9.08 -14.75
C LEU A 189 -2.03 9.61 -15.28
N PHE A 190 -0.92 9.16 -14.69
CA PHE A 190 0.44 9.52 -15.10
C PHE A 190 1.15 8.39 -15.85
N ASN A 191 0.40 7.40 -16.35
CA ASN A 191 0.93 6.21 -17.02
C ASN A 191 2.01 5.48 -16.16
N VAL A 192 1.80 5.44 -14.84
CA VAL A 192 2.62 4.71 -13.88
C VAL A 192 1.89 3.45 -13.43
N GLU A 193 2.56 2.31 -13.52
CA GLU A 193 2.03 1.02 -13.07
C GLU A 193 2.34 0.78 -11.59
N LEU A 194 1.38 0.27 -10.81
CA LEU A 194 1.65 -0.22 -9.46
C LEU A 194 1.72 -1.75 -9.44
N VAL A 195 2.80 -2.28 -8.88
CA VAL A 195 3.05 -3.72 -8.71
C VAL A 195 3.03 -4.04 -7.22
N ARG A 196 2.09 -4.89 -6.78
CA ARG A 196 1.96 -5.23 -5.36
C ARG A 196 2.73 -6.49 -5.01
N LEU A 197 3.44 -6.47 -3.89
CA LEU A 197 3.98 -7.69 -3.30
C LEU A 197 2.84 -8.65 -2.93
N PRO A 198 3.08 -9.97 -2.96
CA PRO A 198 2.12 -10.95 -2.49
C PRO A 198 1.79 -10.77 -1.00
N ILE A 199 0.64 -11.32 -0.59
CA ILE A 199 0.23 -11.33 0.81
C ILE A 199 1.28 -12.08 1.66
N LYS A 200 1.67 -11.54 2.81
CA LYS A 200 2.70 -12.05 3.76
C LYS A 200 4.17 -12.01 3.28
N HIS A 201 4.56 -11.04 2.46
CA HIS A 201 5.98 -10.81 2.17
C HIS A 201 6.73 -10.07 3.27
N CYS A 202 6.04 -9.19 3.99
CA CYS A 202 6.58 -8.38 5.07
C CYS A 202 5.96 -8.91 6.38
N VAL A 203 6.48 -10.02 6.89
CA VAL A 203 6.14 -10.55 8.24
C VAL A 203 7.43 -10.86 8.97
#